data_AF-W1J2E9-F1
#
_entry.id   AF-W1J2E9-F1
#
_cell.length_a   1.000
_cell.length_b   1.000
_cell.length_c   1.000
_cell.angle_alpha   90.00
_cell.angle_beta   90.00
_cell.angle_gamma   90.00
#
_symmetry.space_group_name_H-M   'P 1'
#
loop_
_entity.id
_entity.type
_entity.pdbx_description
1 polymer ?
#
loop_
_entity_poly.entity_id
_entity_poly.type
_entity_poly.pdbx_seq_one_letter_code
_entity_poly.pdbx_strand_id
1 'polypeptide(L)' 'MNSPEPVRITGISGETCPHTGRWSAFIDGSLQYAQLQQEQIMPEWTDKNGKVHQVRWTLLERDDGGSVYVPKEQ' A
#
# COMPACT_ATOMS: atom_id res chain seq x y z
N MET A 1 8.65 11.48 -26.84
CA MET A 1 7.72 10.41 -26.42
C MET A 1 7.67 10.44 -24.90
N ASN A 2 6.60 10.95 -24.29
CA ASN A 2 6.42 10.91 -22.84
C ASN A 2 5.61 9.65 -22.51
N SER A 3 6.28 8.52 -22.31
CA SER A 3 5.63 7.35 -21.71
C SER A 3 5.27 7.73 -20.27
N PRO A 4 4.02 7.51 -19.82
CA PRO A 4 3.67 7.71 -18.43
C PRO A 4 4.56 6.87 -17.53
N GLU A 5 5.17 7.50 -16.52
CA GLU A 5 5.86 6.72 -15.50
C GLU A 5 4.86 5.76 -14.83
N PRO A 6 5.21 4.48 -14.67
CA PRO A 6 4.30 3.50 -14.13
C PRO A 6 4.01 3.85 -12.66
N VAL A 7 2.75 4.14 -12.34
CA VAL A 7 2.32 4.51 -10.98
C VAL A 7 2.19 3.23 -10.18
N ARG A 8 2.90 3.13 -9.04
CA ARG A 8 2.76 1.99 -8.13
C ARG A 8 1.36 1.99 -7.52
N ILE A 9 0.83 0.79 -7.31
CA ILE A 9 -0.42 0.62 -6.56
C ILE A 9 -0.17 1.09 -5.12
N THR A 10 -1.01 2.00 -4.66
CA THR A 10 -1.01 2.48 -3.27
C THR A 10 -2.41 2.37 -2.68
N GLY A 11 -2.50 2.16 -1.37
CA GLY A 11 -3.75 2.17 -0.63
C GLY A 11 -3.59 2.90 0.70
N ILE A 12 -4.70 3.37 1.24
CA ILE A 12 -4.73 4.10 2.50
C ILE A 12 -5.19 3.18 3.63
N SER A 13 -4.59 3.31 4.81
CA SER A 13 -5.05 2.60 6.00
C SER A 13 -6.52 2.90 6.31
N GLY A 14 -7.28 1.88 6.71
CA GLY A 14 -8.73 1.98 6.89
C GLY A 14 -9.52 1.68 5.61
N GLU A 15 -8.90 1.72 4.44
CA GLU A 15 -9.52 1.24 3.20
C GLU A 15 -9.30 -0.26 3.01
N THR A 16 -10.13 -0.84 2.16
CA THR A 16 -10.01 -2.23 1.73
C THR A 16 -8.78 -2.41 0.83
N CYS A 17 -7.93 -3.38 1.16
CA CYS A 17 -6.75 -3.69 0.39
C CYS A 17 -7.14 -4.22 -1.00
N PRO A 18 -6.64 -3.61 -2.09
CA PRO A 18 -7.05 -3.99 -3.44
C PRO A 18 -6.43 -5.31 -3.89
N HIS A 19 -5.26 -5.70 -3.36
CA HIS A 19 -4.53 -6.86 -3.81
C HIS A 19 -3.73 -7.53 -2.68
N THR A 20 -3.74 -8.86 -2.70
CA THR A 20 -2.93 -9.68 -1.79
C THR A 20 -1.45 -9.57 -2.14
N GLY A 21 -0.62 -9.31 -1.14
CA GLY A 21 0.82 -9.27 -1.31
C GLY A 21 1.56 -8.54 -0.21
N ARG A 22 2.80 -8.16 -0.52
CA ARG A 22 3.68 -7.43 0.38
C ARG A 22 3.55 -5.93 0.15
N TRP A 23 3.22 -5.22 1.21
CA TRP A 23 3.07 -3.77 1.22
C TRP A 23 4.11 -3.14 2.13
N SER A 24 4.49 -1.91 1.82
CA SER A 24 5.34 -1.08 2.67
C SER A 24 4.75 0.28 2.93
N ALA A 25 5.00 0.81 4.12
CA ALA A 25 4.62 2.15 4.51
C ALA A 25 5.75 2.83 5.28
N PHE A 26 5.96 4.12 5.05
CA PHE A 26 6.92 4.89 5.84
C PHE A 26 6.20 5.51 7.03
N ILE A 27 6.53 5.03 8.22
CA ILE A 27 5.83 5.34 9.47
C ILE A 27 6.88 5.73 10.52
N ASP A 28 6.73 6.92 11.12
CA ASP A 28 7.61 7.42 12.17
C ASP A 28 9.12 7.32 11.85
N GLY A 29 9.49 7.71 10.63
CA GLY A 29 10.89 7.69 10.17
C GLY A 29 11.42 6.29 9.80
N SER A 30 10.59 5.25 9.88
CA SER A 30 10.97 3.86 9.60
C SER A 30 10.09 3.25 8.51
N LEU A 31 10.71 2.43 7.66
CA LEU A 31 9.98 1.66 6.65
C LEU A 31 9.39 0.40 7.30
N GLN A 32 8.06 0.35 7.36
CA GLN A 32 7.28 -0.78 7.86
C GLN A 32 6.84 -1.65 6.68
N TYR A 33 6.74 -2.95 6.92
CA TYR A 33 6.27 -3.93 5.95
C TYR A 33 5.11 -4.72 6.54
N ALA A 34 4.10 -4.98 5.72
CA ALA A 34 2.98 -5.83 6.09
C ALA A 34 2.62 -6.74 4.92
N GLN A 35 2.28 -7.99 5.24
CA GLN A 35 1.58 -8.86 4.31
C GLN A 35 0.10 -8.57 4.47
N LEU A 36 -0.54 -8.11 3.39
CA LEU A 36 -1.98 -7.81 3.38
C LEU A 36 -2.68 -8.70 2.37
N GLN A 37 -3.93 -9.05 2.67
CA GLN A 37 -4.78 -9.82 1.76
C GLN A 37 -5.78 -8.90 1.07
N GLN A 38 -6.15 -9.23 -0.16
CA GLN A 38 -7.25 -8.58 -0.85
C GLN A 38 -8.50 -8.65 0.03
N GLU A 39 -9.29 -7.57 0.02
CA GLU A 39 -10.48 -7.40 0.87
C GLU A 39 -10.21 -7.17 2.37
N GLN A 40 -8.97 -7.32 2.85
CA GLN A 40 -8.59 -6.97 4.22
C GLN A 40 -8.52 -5.45 4.40
N ILE A 41 -8.97 -4.93 5.54
CA ILE A 41 -8.75 -3.52 5.90
C ILE A 41 -7.25 -3.28 6.12
N MET A 42 -6.70 -2.29 5.42
CA MET A 42 -5.30 -1.91 5.56
C MET A 42 -5.04 -1.35 6.96
N PRO A 43 -3.99 -1.82 7.67
CA PRO A 43 -3.78 -1.47 9.07
C PRO A 43 -3.43 0.00 9.23
N GLU A 44 -4.07 0.63 10.19
CA GLU A 44 -3.77 1.98 10.65
C GLU A 44 -2.58 1.95 11.61
N TRP A 45 -1.88 3.07 11.73
CA TRP A 45 -0.81 3.21 12.70
C TRP A 45 -1.28 4.03 13.89
N THR A 46 -1.12 3.47 15.09
CA THR A 46 -1.38 4.19 16.33
C THR A 46 -0.05 4.60 16.94
N ASP A 47 0.15 5.89 17.17
CA ASP A 47 1.36 6.37 17.81
C ASP A 47 1.34 6.10 19.33
N LYS A 48 2.48 6.32 20.00
CA LYS A 48 2.65 6.11 21.45
C LYS A 48 1.65 6.87 22.33
N ASN A 49 1.04 7.95 21.84
CA ASN A 49 0.03 8.75 22.52
C ASN A 49 -1.40 8.23 22.29
N GLY A 50 -1.58 7.12 21.56
CA GLY A 50 -2.88 6.53 21.26
C GLY A 50 -3.66 7.20 20.13
N LYS A 51 -3.04 8.13 19.39
CA LYS A 51 -3.68 8.74 18.21
C LYS A 51 -3.45 7.87 16.99
N VAL A 52 -4.54 7.58 16.29
CA VAL A 52 -4.53 6.86 15.02
C VAL A 52 -4.15 7.83 13.90
N HIS A 53 -3.18 7.43 13.08
CA HIS A 53 -2.75 8.16 11.90
C HIS A 53 -3.01 7.33 10.66
N GLN A 54 -3.45 8.06 9.63
CA GLN A 54 -3.62 7.50 8.32
C GLN A 54 -2.25 7.22 7.69
N VAL A 55 -2.07 5.99 7.21
CA VAL A 55 -0.84 5.49 6.62
C VAL A 55 -1.06 5.22 5.14
N ARG A 56 -0.12 5.65 4.30
CA ARG A 56 -0.08 5.27 2.90
C ARG A 56 0.76 4.02 2.70
N TRP A 57 0.10 2.95 2.30
CA TRP A 57 0.72 1.69 1.92
C TRP A 57 1.03 1.67 0.43
N THR A 58 2.22 1.23 0.06
CA THR A 58 2.65 1.03 -1.32
C THR A 58 2.91 -0.45 -1.56
N LEU A 59 2.34 -1.00 -2.62
CA LEU A 59 2.50 -2.40 -2.97
C LEU A 59 3.92 -2.63 -3.52
N LEU A 60 4.61 -3.62 -2.94
CA LEU A 60 5.95 -4.01 -3.33
C LEU A 60 5.95 -5.27 -4.18
N GLU A 61 5.11 -6.23 -3.84
CA GLU A 61 5.01 -7.53 -4.50
C GLU A 61 3.58 -8.06 -4.36
N ARG A 62 3.08 -8.73 -5.40
CA ARG A 62 1.78 -9.41 -5.36
C ARG A 62 1.99 -10.90 -5.26
N ASP A 63 1.14 -11.54 -4.46
CA ASP A 63 1.16 -12.99 -4.28
C ASP A 63 0.72 -13.73 -5.55
N ASP A 64 -0.20 -13.14 -6.31
CA ASP A 64 -0.67 -13.67 -7.60
C ASP A 64 0.32 -13.47 -8.77
N GLY A 65 1.51 -12.93 -8.50
CA GLY A 65 2.52 -12.63 -9.52
C GLY A 65 2.15 -11.50 -10.49
N GLY A 66 1.06 -10.78 -10.22
CA GLY A 66 0.60 -9.65 -11.02
C GLY A 66 1.51 -8.44 -10.95
N SER A 67 1.20 -7.42 -11.77
CA SER A 67 1.94 -6.16 -11.74
C SER A 67 1.61 -5.32 -10.51
N VAL A 68 2.64 -4.72 -9.91
CA VAL A 68 2.52 -3.78 -8.78
C VAL A 68 2.25 -2.33 -9.22
N TYR A 69 2.03 -2.14 -10.52
CA TYR A 69 1.79 -0.86 -11.15
C TYR A 69 0.36 -0.82 -11.68
N VAL A 70 -0.33 0.32 -11.49
CA VAL A 70 -1.62 0.52 -12.14
C VAL A 70 -1.39 0.78 -13.63
N PRO A 71 -2.11 0.11 -14.54
CA PRO A 71 -2.15 0.55 -15.92
C PRO A 71 -2.77 1.96 -15.93
N LYS A 72 -2.14 2.91 -16.64
CA LYS A 72 -2.83 4.17 -16.94
C LYS A 72 -4.03 3.80 -17.81
N GLU A 73 -5.24 3.96 -17.27
CA GLU A 73 -6.44 3.94 -18.09
C GLU A 73 -6.30 5.08 -19.12
N GLN A 74 -6.49 4.74 -20.39
CA GLN A 74 -6.31 5.61 -21.56
C GLN A 74 -7.54 6.47 -21.80
#